data_AF-A0A5C8T1G7-F1
#
_entry.id   AF-A0A5C8T1G7-F1
#
_cell.length_a   1.000
_cell.length_b   1.000
_cell.length_c   1.000
_cell.angle_alpha   90.00
_cell.angle_beta   90.00
_cell.angle_gamma   90.00
#
_symmetry.space_group_name_H-M   'P 1'
#
loop_
_entity.id
_entity.type
_entity.pdbx_description
1 polymer ?
#
loop_
_entity_poly.entity_id
_entity_poly.type
_entity_poly.pdbx_seq_one_letter_code
_entity_poly.pdbx_strand_id
1 'polypeptide(L)'
;MAREAVAHEIIANSGHAQAQVAGGVDRGAIDAQPLANQLRTPSAAESAIPGYRSDIADRSGDPGLAAYVFGHTAANPGLDTVRRASNQAAIGDRMGELAPTGSAGQFRNDLQGGVDRRVAASETQADIAQRTLDEHVQRLTSTMTGEARGADIRAALQRAKDTADQGVRDAYAPVNASTASVDVAPLAQRFGGIDEGLSVAERERFRPGEANIPDRLIGPAEATGPVDTGLLDASGRPITRAPAPGNSQQPIREVTGLRSALTDEARAARSANRPAEARIIDQHVTALDDYLDGAVPEGLRGQYDTARAARRDVADRFERPQNAVAQVLGERQGVYNVPDSGVAPRFAQSEEGRLSDLRQLMSEAGGDARVRPALRDQFLANIRDRGLLDRPDQLNGYLDRHATLLDQLPGLRDELTAGGAASRA
;
A
#
# COMPACT_ATOMS: atom_id res chain seq x y z
N MET A 1 -3.40 -45.36 -75.94
CA MET A 1 -3.66 -44.61 -77.20
C MET A 1 -4.77 -43.56 -76.99
N ALA A 2 -6.07 -43.90 -76.87
CA ALA A 2 -7.13 -42.87 -76.74
C ALA A 2 -7.03 -41.98 -75.48
N ARG A 3 -6.74 -42.54 -74.31
CA ARG A 3 -6.58 -41.78 -73.05
C ARG A 3 -5.37 -40.84 -73.04
N GLU A 4 -4.33 -41.24 -73.75
CA GLU A 4 -3.09 -40.47 -73.87
C GLU A 4 -3.28 -39.28 -74.82
N ALA A 5 -4.00 -39.47 -75.92
CA ALA A 5 -4.40 -38.39 -76.82
C ALA A 5 -5.25 -37.32 -76.11
N VAL A 6 -6.25 -37.74 -75.31
CA VAL A 6 -7.09 -36.82 -74.53
C VAL A 6 -6.28 -36.06 -73.47
N ALA A 7 -5.33 -36.71 -72.81
CA ALA A 7 -4.46 -36.04 -71.85
C ALA A 7 -3.58 -34.97 -72.52
N HIS A 8 -3.00 -35.28 -73.69
CA HIS A 8 -2.23 -34.30 -74.47
C HIS A 8 -3.10 -33.12 -74.94
N GLU A 9 -4.35 -33.37 -75.32
CA GLU A 9 -5.29 -32.33 -75.74
C GLU A 9 -5.70 -31.41 -74.58
N ILE A 10 -5.95 -31.97 -73.39
CA ILE A 10 -6.23 -31.18 -72.18
C ILE A 10 -5.01 -30.34 -71.80
N ILE A 11 -3.79 -30.91 -71.84
CA ILE A 11 -2.56 -30.17 -71.54
C ILE A 11 -2.32 -29.06 -72.58
N ALA A 12 -2.52 -29.32 -73.87
CA ALA A 12 -2.33 -28.34 -74.93
C ALA A 12 -3.27 -27.12 -74.82
N ASN A 13 -4.45 -27.31 -74.25
CA ASN A 13 -5.46 -26.28 -74.05
C ASN A 13 -5.46 -25.65 -72.65
N SER A 14 -4.61 -26.10 -71.72
CA SER A 14 -4.48 -25.48 -70.39
C SER A 14 -3.67 -24.20 -70.47
N GLY A 15 -4.21 -23.10 -69.94
CA GLY A 15 -3.50 -21.84 -69.77
C GLY A 15 -2.28 -21.96 -68.86
N HIS A 16 -2.31 -22.86 -67.87
CA HIS A 16 -1.16 -23.14 -67.02
C HIS A 16 0.00 -23.79 -67.79
N ALA A 17 -0.30 -24.79 -68.63
CA ALA A 17 0.69 -25.43 -69.49
C ALA A 17 1.25 -24.48 -70.56
N GLN A 18 0.39 -23.63 -71.14
CA GLN A 18 0.79 -22.60 -72.10
C GLN A 18 1.70 -21.54 -71.45
N ALA A 19 1.44 -21.17 -70.19
CA ALA A 19 2.30 -20.25 -69.45
C ALA A 19 3.69 -20.85 -69.18
N GLN A 20 3.80 -22.15 -68.87
CA GLN A 20 5.09 -22.83 -68.70
C GLN A 20 5.89 -22.84 -70.02
N VAL A 21 5.25 -23.13 -71.14
CA VAL A 21 5.89 -23.09 -72.47
C VAL A 21 6.32 -21.67 -72.85
N ALA A 22 5.48 -20.66 -72.58
CA ALA A 22 5.84 -19.26 -72.80
C ALA A 22 7.00 -18.80 -71.89
N GLY A 23 7.16 -19.41 -70.71
CA GLY A 23 8.27 -19.20 -69.78
C GLY A 23 9.55 -19.97 -70.13
N GLY A 24 9.60 -20.68 -71.27
CA GLY A 24 10.80 -21.37 -71.76
C GLY A 24 10.92 -22.85 -71.35
N VAL A 25 9.86 -23.45 -70.80
CA VAL A 25 9.83 -24.90 -70.51
C VAL A 25 9.59 -25.69 -71.79
N ASP A 26 10.42 -26.70 -72.06
CA ASP A 26 10.23 -27.60 -73.19
C ASP A 26 8.89 -28.34 -73.10
N ARG A 27 8.19 -28.51 -74.24
CA ARG A 27 6.87 -29.14 -74.29
C ARG A 27 6.83 -30.57 -73.75
N GLY A 28 7.96 -31.28 -73.77
CA GLY A 28 8.10 -32.63 -73.19
C GLY A 28 8.32 -32.65 -71.67
N ALA A 29 8.48 -31.48 -71.04
CA ALA A 29 8.81 -31.31 -69.62
C ALA A 29 7.76 -30.48 -68.85
N ILE A 30 6.56 -30.30 -69.39
CA ILE A 30 5.46 -29.56 -68.74
C ILE A 30 5.04 -30.29 -67.46
N ASP A 31 5.00 -29.56 -66.34
CA ASP A 31 4.44 -30.08 -65.09
C ASP A 31 2.91 -30.01 -65.13
N ALA A 32 2.29 -31.18 -65.36
CA ALA A 32 0.83 -31.35 -65.38
C ALA A 32 0.25 -31.70 -64.00
N GLN A 33 1.07 -31.85 -62.96
CA GLN A 33 0.61 -32.26 -61.63
C GLN A 33 -0.36 -31.26 -60.97
N PRO A 34 -0.17 -29.92 -61.08
CA PRO A 34 -1.12 -28.94 -60.55
C PRO A 34 -2.50 -29.07 -61.19
N LEU A 35 -2.56 -29.20 -62.52
CA LEU A 35 -3.81 -29.37 -63.25
C LEU A 35 -4.48 -30.71 -62.91
N ALA A 36 -3.70 -31.79 -62.81
CA ALA A 36 -4.21 -33.10 -62.41
C ALA A 36 -4.82 -33.07 -61.00
N ASN A 37 -4.22 -32.33 -60.07
CA ASN A 37 -4.74 -32.17 -58.71
C ASN A 37 -6.03 -31.35 -58.68
N GLN A 38 -6.12 -30.29 -59.48
CA GLN A 38 -7.36 -29.50 -59.62
C GLN A 38 -8.49 -30.35 -60.19
N LEU A 39 -8.25 -31.11 -61.26
CA LEU A 39 -9.26 -31.95 -61.89
C LEU A 39 -9.75 -33.13 -61.03
N ARG A 40 -8.91 -33.57 -60.07
CA ARG A 40 -9.27 -34.60 -59.06
C ARG A 40 -10.12 -34.05 -57.92
N THR A 41 -10.09 -32.74 -57.68
CA THR A 41 -10.83 -32.11 -56.60
C THR A 41 -12.26 -31.79 -57.09
N PRO A 42 -13.31 -32.18 -56.36
CA PRO A 42 -14.67 -31.77 -56.70
C PRO A 42 -14.79 -30.25 -56.69
N SER A 43 -15.62 -29.70 -57.59
CA SER A 43 -15.90 -28.26 -57.57
C SER A 43 -16.71 -27.86 -56.32
N ALA A 44 -16.78 -26.57 -56.03
CA ALA A 44 -17.64 -26.04 -54.96
C ALA A 44 -19.12 -26.43 -55.19
N ALA A 45 -19.57 -26.47 -56.45
CA ALA A 45 -20.92 -26.87 -56.81
C ALA A 45 -21.15 -28.38 -56.59
N GLU A 46 -20.19 -29.22 -56.98
CA GLU A 46 -20.24 -30.67 -56.72
C GLU A 46 -20.24 -31.00 -55.22
N SER A 47 -19.61 -30.17 -54.40
CA SER A 47 -19.57 -30.33 -52.95
C SER A 47 -20.87 -29.86 -52.26
N ALA A 48 -21.51 -28.82 -52.78
CA ALA A 48 -22.72 -28.23 -52.19
C ALA A 48 -24.02 -28.93 -52.64
N ILE A 49 -24.05 -29.49 -53.85
CA ILE A 49 -25.24 -30.06 -54.49
C ILE A 49 -24.95 -31.52 -54.87
N PRO A 50 -25.48 -32.50 -54.10
CA PRO A 50 -25.36 -33.91 -54.46
C PRO A 50 -25.87 -34.19 -55.87
N GLY A 51 -25.07 -34.89 -56.69
CA GLY A 51 -25.44 -35.26 -58.07
C GLY A 51 -25.13 -34.20 -59.13
N TYR A 52 -24.67 -33.00 -58.75
CA TYR A 52 -24.13 -32.02 -59.70
C TYR A 52 -22.89 -32.58 -60.41
N ARG A 53 -22.75 -32.33 -61.71
CA ARG A 53 -21.61 -32.76 -62.55
C ARG A 53 -20.94 -31.56 -63.18
N SER A 54 -19.73 -31.24 -62.71
CA SER A 54 -18.88 -30.20 -63.28
C SER A 54 -18.11 -30.73 -64.50
N ASP A 55 -17.82 -29.84 -65.47
CA ASP A 55 -16.83 -30.16 -66.50
C ASP A 55 -15.40 -29.85 -66.03
N ILE A 56 -14.44 -30.09 -66.92
CA ILE A 56 -13.02 -29.83 -66.66
C ILE A 56 -12.73 -28.34 -66.47
N ALA A 57 -13.52 -27.44 -67.04
CA ALA A 57 -13.35 -25.99 -66.86
C ALA A 57 -13.83 -25.57 -65.48
N ASP A 58 -14.98 -26.08 -65.03
CA ASP A 58 -15.54 -25.85 -63.70
C ASP A 58 -14.62 -26.37 -62.58
N ARG A 59 -13.94 -27.50 -62.80
CA ARG A 59 -13.01 -28.09 -61.80
C ARG A 59 -11.64 -27.43 -61.78
N SER A 60 -11.13 -27.00 -62.93
CA SER A 60 -9.79 -26.41 -63.04
C SER A 60 -9.77 -24.90 -62.79
N GLY A 61 -10.86 -24.19 -63.15
CA GLY A 61 -10.87 -22.73 -63.21
C GLY A 61 -9.94 -22.15 -64.30
N ASP A 62 -9.45 -22.97 -65.22
CA ASP A 62 -8.49 -22.57 -66.27
C ASP A 62 -9.23 -21.95 -67.48
N PRO A 63 -8.98 -20.67 -67.83
CA PRO A 63 -9.63 -20.01 -68.96
C PRO A 63 -9.39 -20.68 -70.32
N GLY A 64 -8.24 -21.32 -70.52
CA GLY A 64 -7.93 -22.07 -71.74
C GLY A 64 -8.78 -23.34 -71.85
N LEU A 65 -8.96 -24.04 -70.73
CA LEU A 65 -9.86 -25.20 -70.67
C LEU A 65 -11.33 -24.79 -70.81
N ALA A 66 -11.72 -23.61 -70.31
CA ALA A 66 -13.06 -23.07 -70.54
C ALA A 66 -13.33 -22.82 -72.03
N ALA A 67 -12.38 -22.23 -72.75
CA ALA A 67 -12.50 -22.03 -74.20
C ALA A 67 -12.54 -23.36 -74.97
N TYR A 68 -11.72 -24.33 -74.57
CA TYR A 68 -11.73 -25.68 -75.14
C TYR A 68 -13.06 -26.41 -74.91
N VAL A 69 -13.59 -26.38 -73.68
CA VAL A 69 -14.90 -26.95 -73.36
C VAL A 69 -16.00 -26.26 -74.15
N PHE A 70 -15.95 -24.94 -74.31
CA PHE A 70 -16.92 -24.19 -75.12
C PHE A 70 -16.89 -24.63 -76.59
N GLY A 71 -15.70 -24.74 -77.19
CA GLY A 71 -15.54 -25.23 -78.57
C GLY A 71 -16.00 -26.68 -78.74
N HIS A 72 -15.64 -27.56 -77.80
CA HIS A 72 -16.05 -28.96 -77.80
C HIS A 72 -17.58 -29.11 -77.62
N THR A 73 -18.19 -28.26 -76.80
CA THR A 73 -19.63 -28.20 -76.57
C THR A 73 -20.37 -27.71 -77.81
N ALA A 74 -19.84 -26.72 -78.52
CA ALA A 74 -20.40 -26.25 -79.78
C ALA A 74 -20.39 -27.36 -80.86
N ALA A 75 -19.37 -28.21 -80.86
CA ALA A 75 -19.29 -29.38 -81.75
C ALA A 75 -20.21 -30.54 -81.32
N ASN A 76 -20.53 -30.67 -80.03
CA ASN A 76 -21.33 -31.77 -79.46
C ASN A 76 -22.42 -31.26 -78.50
N PRO A 77 -23.44 -30.54 -79.00
CA PRO A 77 -24.44 -29.86 -78.15
C PRO A 77 -25.32 -30.83 -77.34
N GLY A 78 -25.49 -32.07 -77.81
CA GLY A 78 -26.32 -33.08 -77.13
C GLY A 78 -25.81 -33.48 -75.74
N LEU A 79 -24.49 -33.67 -75.58
CA LEU A 79 -23.89 -34.07 -74.30
C LEU A 79 -23.99 -32.98 -73.24
N ASP A 80 -23.82 -31.72 -73.65
CA ASP A 80 -23.93 -30.58 -72.75
C ASP A 80 -25.38 -30.33 -72.31
N THR A 81 -26.35 -30.54 -73.22
CA THR A 81 -27.78 -30.44 -72.90
C THR A 81 -28.18 -31.45 -71.82
N VAL A 82 -27.71 -32.70 -71.92
CA VAL A 82 -27.95 -33.76 -70.93
C VAL A 82 -27.35 -33.39 -69.56
N ARG A 83 -26.12 -32.86 -69.54
CA ARG A 83 -25.47 -32.44 -68.29
C ARG A 83 -26.21 -31.28 -67.64
N ARG A 84 -26.60 -30.25 -68.39
CA ARG A 84 -27.35 -29.10 -67.86
C ARG A 84 -28.70 -29.53 -67.27
N ALA A 85 -29.43 -30.41 -67.95
CA ALA A 85 -30.69 -30.95 -67.45
C ALA A 85 -30.50 -31.72 -66.13
N SER A 86 -29.45 -32.56 -66.04
CA SER A 86 -29.11 -33.28 -64.80
C SER A 86 -28.74 -32.33 -63.66
N ASN A 87 -27.97 -31.28 -63.94
CA ASN A 87 -27.57 -30.30 -62.93
C ASN A 87 -28.76 -29.45 -62.46
N GLN A 88 -29.67 -29.08 -63.36
CA GLN A 88 -30.91 -28.38 -63.01
C GLN A 88 -31.80 -29.21 -62.07
N ALA A 89 -31.93 -30.52 -62.32
CA ALA A 89 -32.67 -31.42 -61.44
C ALA A 89 -32.02 -31.50 -60.04
N ALA A 90 -30.71 -31.71 -59.97
CA ALA A 90 -29.98 -31.79 -58.70
C ALA A 90 -30.10 -30.49 -57.86
N ILE A 91 -30.06 -29.33 -58.52
CA ILE A 91 -30.30 -28.03 -57.86
C ILE A 91 -31.74 -27.94 -57.34
N GLY A 92 -32.72 -28.36 -58.14
CA GLY A 92 -34.14 -28.36 -57.77
C GLY A 92 -34.41 -29.20 -56.53
N ASP A 93 -33.87 -30.42 -56.48
CA ASP A 93 -34.02 -31.33 -55.34
C ASP A 93 -33.41 -30.72 -54.07
N ARG A 94 -32.20 -30.16 -54.17
CA ARG A 94 -31.53 -29.52 -53.03
C ARG A 94 -32.29 -28.29 -52.51
N MET A 95 -32.87 -27.49 -53.41
CA MET A 95 -33.70 -26.35 -53.03
C MET A 95 -35.02 -26.79 -52.38
N GLY A 96 -35.60 -27.91 -52.82
CA GLY A 96 -36.78 -28.51 -52.21
C GLY A 96 -36.51 -28.99 -50.77
N GLU A 97 -35.36 -29.60 -50.51
CA GLU A 97 -34.94 -30.02 -49.16
C GLU A 97 -34.78 -28.86 -48.18
N LEU A 98 -34.31 -27.71 -48.66
CA LEU A 98 -34.06 -26.52 -47.83
C LEU A 98 -35.30 -25.65 -47.64
N ALA A 99 -36.40 -25.95 -48.32
CA ALA A 99 -37.63 -25.20 -48.18
C ALA A 99 -38.20 -25.37 -46.76
N PRO A 100 -38.56 -24.27 -46.06
CA PRO A 100 -39.16 -24.38 -44.73
C PRO A 100 -40.50 -25.10 -44.82
N THR A 101 -40.63 -26.21 -44.07
CA THR A 101 -41.80 -27.11 -44.07
C THR A 101 -42.81 -26.82 -42.96
N GLY A 102 -42.55 -25.81 -42.11
CA GLY A 102 -43.37 -25.45 -40.96
C GLY A 102 -44.54 -24.51 -41.28
N SER A 103 -45.57 -24.52 -40.42
CA SER A 103 -46.67 -23.55 -40.51
C SER A 103 -46.24 -22.17 -39.99
N ALA A 104 -46.87 -21.10 -40.49
CA ALA A 104 -46.60 -19.73 -40.03
C ALA A 104 -46.87 -19.50 -38.53
N GLY A 105 -47.66 -20.36 -37.89
CA GLY A 105 -47.87 -20.36 -36.43
C GLY A 105 -46.68 -20.94 -35.67
N GLN A 106 -46.10 -22.05 -36.16
CA GLN A 106 -44.91 -22.66 -35.56
C GLN A 106 -43.70 -21.73 -35.62
N PHE A 107 -43.48 -21.07 -36.76
CA PHE A 107 -42.41 -20.06 -36.89
C PHE A 107 -42.57 -18.90 -35.88
N ARG A 108 -43.79 -18.40 -35.67
CA ARG A 108 -44.06 -17.36 -34.68
C ARG A 108 -43.79 -17.84 -33.25
N ASN A 109 -44.17 -19.07 -32.92
CA ASN A 109 -43.92 -19.65 -31.60
C ASN A 109 -42.41 -19.85 -31.35
N ASP A 110 -41.66 -20.34 -32.35
CA ASP A 110 -40.22 -20.53 -32.25
C ASP A 110 -39.49 -19.18 -32.11
N LEU A 111 -39.95 -18.16 -32.82
CA LEU A 111 -39.41 -16.80 -32.72
C LEU A 111 -39.71 -16.19 -31.34
N GLN A 112 -40.94 -16.30 -30.85
CA GLN A 112 -41.31 -15.83 -29.51
C GLN A 112 -40.50 -16.55 -28.43
N GLY A 113 -40.39 -17.88 -28.48
CA GLY A 113 -39.55 -18.64 -27.53
C GLY A 113 -38.05 -18.34 -27.66
N GLY A 114 -37.58 -17.89 -28.81
CA GLY A 114 -36.23 -17.35 -28.99
C GLY A 114 -36.04 -15.98 -28.33
N VAL A 115 -37.02 -15.09 -28.49
CA VAL A 115 -37.05 -13.77 -27.83
C VAL A 115 -37.13 -13.92 -26.31
N ASP A 116 -38.07 -14.73 -25.80
CA ASP A 116 -38.26 -14.95 -24.36
C ASP A 116 -36.99 -15.50 -23.70
N ARG A 117 -36.30 -16.45 -24.37
CA ARG A 117 -35.01 -16.97 -23.87
C ARG A 117 -33.93 -15.90 -23.82
N ARG A 118 -33.87 -14.99 -24.81
CA ARG A 118 -32.90 -13.88 -24.81
C ARG A 118 -33.22 -12.86 -23.73
N VAL A 119 -34.50 -12.54 -23.53
CA VAL A 119 -34.95 -11.63 -22.47
C VAL A 119 -34.63 -12.22 -21.10
N ALA A 120 -35.01 -13.47 -20.83
CA ALA A 120 -34.73 -14.14 -19.56
C ALA A 120 -33.23 -14.27 -19.26
N ALA A 121 -32.40 -14.53 -20.28
CA ALA A 121 -30.94 -14.54 -20.13
C ALA A 121 -30.40 -13.14 -19.79
N SER A 122 -30.93 -12.09 -20.43
CA SER A 122 -30.56 -10.70 -20.13
C SER A 122 -30.97 -10.28 -18.73
N GLU A 123 -32.18 -10.65 -18.29
CA GLU A 123 -32.68 -10.38 -16.93
C GLU A 123 -31.82 -11.09 -15.88
N THR A 124 -31.50 -12.37 -16.09
CA THR A 124 -30.61 -13.13 -15.19
C THR A 124 -29.23 -12.49 -15.11
N GLN A 125 -28.68 -12.03 -16.25
CA GLN A 125 -27.39 -11.35 -16.28
C GLN A 125 -27.44 -10.00 -15.54
N ALA A 126 -28.53 -9.23 -15.68
CA ALA A 126 -28.74 -7.99 -14.95
C ALA A 126 -28.86 -8.23 -13.43
N ASP A 127 -29.59 -9.25 -13.00
CA ASP A 127 -29.71 -9.63 -11.58
C ASP A 127 -28.35 -10.02 -10.96
N ILE A 128 -27.53 -10.79 -11.70
CA ILE A 128 -26.19 -11.18 -11.27
C ILE A 128 -25.28 -9.95 -11.18
N ALA A 129 -25.34 -9.06 -12.17
CA ALA A 129 -24.57 -7.81 -12.18
C ALA A 129 -24.97 -6.92 -10.99
N GLN A 130 -26.27 -6.76 -10.73
CA GLN A 130 -26.78 -5.97 -9.61
C GLN A 130 -26.32 -6.53 -8.26
N ARG A 131 -26.44 -7.84 -8.02
CA ARG A 131 -25.97 -8.46 -6.76
C ARG A 131 -24.46 -8.29 -6.58
N THR A 132 -23.70 -8.47 -7.66
CA THR A 132 -22.24 -8.29 -7.64
C THR A 132 -21.88 -6.84 -7.29
N LEU A 133 -22.58 -5.88 -7.89
CA LEU A 133 -22.42 -4.45 -7.58
C LEU A 133 -22.76 -4.16 -6.11
N ASP A 134 -23.90 -4.64 -5.62
CA ASP A 134 -24.35 -4.43 -4.24
C ASP A 134 -23.33 -4.98 -3.23
N GLU A 135 -22.79 -6.18 -3.47
CA GLU A 135 -21.75 -6.78 -2.65
C GLU A 135 -20.45 -5.95 -2.65
N HIS A 136 -20.04 -5.42 -3.81
CA HIS A 136 -18.87 -4.54 -3.92
C HIS A 136 -19.11 -3.21 -3.19
N VAL A 137 -20.28 -2.59 -3.38
CA VAL A 137 -20.64 -1.33 -2.70
C VAL A 137 -20.65 -1.52 -1.18
N GLN A 138 -21.19 -2.64 -0.69
CA GLN A 138 -21.22 -2.92 0.75
C GLN A 138 -19.81 -3.08 1.33
N ARG A 139 -18.88 -3.72 0.61
CA ARG A 139 -17.47 -3.89 1.03
C ARG A 139 -16.64 -2.59 0.95
N LEU A 140 -17.02 -1.68 0.06
CA LEU A 140 -16.34 -0.40 -0.17
C LEU A 140 -16.95 0.77 0.60
N THR A 141 -17.99 0.52 1.40
CA THR A 141 -18.60 1.54 2.24
C THR A 141 -17.76 1.80 3.49
N SER A 142 -17.42 3.06 3.73
CA SER A 142 -16.87 3.50 5.03
C SER A 142 -17.93 3.30 6.13
N THR A 143 -17.55 2.59 7.17
CA THR A 143 -18.38 2.21 8.32
C THR A 143 -18.06 3.01 9.58
N MET A 144 -16.88 3.63 9.64
CA MET A 144 -16.45 4.41 10.79
C MET A 144 -16.77 5.90 10.59
N THR A 145 -16.96 6.64 11.68
CA THR A 145 -16.95 8.10 11.62
C THR A 145 -15.50 8.62 11.55
N GLY A 146 -15.32 9.87 11.13
CA GLY A 146 -13.99 10.49 11.14
C GLY A 146 -13.36 10.49 12.53
N GLU A 147 -14.19 10.74 13.56
CA GLU A 147 -13.80 10.70 14.96
C GLU A 147 -13.36 9.30 15.39
N ALA A 148 -14.11 8.24 15.02
CA ALA A 148 -13.75 6.88 15.39
C ALA A 148 -12.41 6.45 14.75
N ARG A 149 -12.20 6.77 13.47
CA ARG A 149 -10.93 6.48 12.77
C ARG A 149 -9.74 7.17 13.45
N GLY A 150 -9.92 8.44 13.81
CA GLY A 150 -8.90 9.22 14.47
C GLY A 150 -8.57 8.74 15.87
N ALA A 151 -9.61 8.43 16.65
CA ALA A 151 -9.47 7.95 18.01
C ALA A 151 -8.73 6.61 18.05
N ASP A 152 -9.00 5.71 17.10
CA ASP A 152 -8.33 4.42 16.98
C ASP A 152 -6.83 4.58 16.66
N ILE A 153 -6.48 5.45 15.71
CA ILE A 153 -5.09 5.76 15.38
C ILE A 153 -4.39 6.42 16.56
N ARG A 154 -5.03 7.40 17.21
CA ARG A 154 -4.45 8.09 18.37
C ARG A 154 -4.22 7.11 19.53
N ALA A 155 -5.19 6.26 19.84
CA ALA A 155 -5.06 5.27 20.90
C ALA A 155 -3.91 4.27 20.63
N ALA A 156 -3.72 3.87 19.37
CA ALA A 156 -2.60 3.01 18.97
C ALA A 156 -1.24 3.74 19.14
N LEU A 157 -1.15 5.00 18.72
CA LEU A 157 0.04 5.83 18.90
C LEU A 157 0.35 6.08 20.39
N GLN A 158 -0.67 6.33 21.21
CA GLN A 158 -0.51 6.51 22.65
C GLN A 158 0.03 5.24 23.30
N ARG A 159 -0.51 4.07 22.93
CA ARG A 159 0.00 2.78 23.40
C ARG A 159 1.45 2.54 22.99
N ALA A 160 1.81 2.87 21.74
CA ALA A 160 3.18 2.76 21.25
C ALA A 160 4.13 3.66 22.07
N LYS A 161 3.72 4.90 22.34
CA LYS A 161 4.46 5.83 23.21
C LYS A 161 4.60 5.29 24.63
N ASP A 162 3.52 4.82 25.25
CA ASP A 162 3.54 4.29 26.62
C ASP A 162 4.49 3.08 26.74
N THR A 163 4.51 2.23 25.71
CA THR A 163 5.43 1.09 25.61
C THR A 163 6.88 1.55 25.50
N ALA A 164 7.14 2.57 24.68
CA ALA A 164 8.48 3.14 24.54
C ALA A 164 8.95 3.84 25.82
N ASP A 165 8.06 4.58 26.50
CA ASP A 165 8.29 5.18 27.82
C ASP A 165 8.61 4.10 28.88
N GLN A 166 7.92 2.95 28.83
CA GLN A 166 8.25 1.81 29.69
C GLN A 166 9.65 1.26 29.39
N GLY A 167 10.03 1.12 28.12
CA GLY A 167 11.38 0.72 27.72
C GLY A 167 12.47 1.67 28.24
N VAL A 168 12.19 2.97 28.30
CA VAL A 168 13.09 3.95 28.96
C VAL A 168 13.21 3.68 30.45
N ARG A 169 12.09 3.43 31.16
CA ARG A 169 12.12 3.08 32.59
C ARG A 169 12.95 1.82 32.84
N ASP A 170 12.76 0.80 32.00
CA ASP A 170 13.50 -0.47 32.09
C ASP A 170 15.00 -0.26 31.85
N ALA A 171 15.38 0.61 30.90
CA ALA A 171 16.77 0.94 30.64
C ALA A 171 17.45 1.69 31.80
N TYR A 172 16.71 2.53 32.54
CA TYR A 172 17.21 3.20 33.75
C TYR A 172 17.19 2.29 34.99
N ALA A 173 16.50 1.15 34.98
CA ALA A 173 16.32 0.31 36.16
C ALA A 173 17.65 -0.18 36.79
N PRO A 174 18.68 -0.62 36.03
CA PRO A 174 19.96 -1.02 36.60
C PRO A 174 20.69 0.12 37.32
N VAL A 175 20.65 1.33 36.76
CA VAL A 175 21.26 2.53 37.36
C VAL A 175 20.50 2.91 38.64
N ASN A 176 19.17 2.85 38.61
CA ASN A 176 18.31 3.16 39.76
C ASN A 176 18.41 2.13 40.89
N ALA A 177 18.73 0.88 40.58
CA ALA A 177 18.91 -0.18 41.58
C ALA A 177 20.33 -0.19 42.20
N SER A 178 21.28 0.57 41.63
CA SER A 178 22.66 0.57 42.07
C SER A 178 22.87 1.25 43.42
N THR A 179 23.72 0.66 44.25
CA THR A 179 24.18 1.21 45.53
C THR A 179 25.53 1.91 45.43
N ALA A 180 26.09 2.04 44.22
CA ALA A 180 27.36 2.73 44.02
C ALA A 180 27.29 4.17 44.52
N SER A 181 28.30 4.60 45.27
CA SER A 181 28.34 5.93 45.88
C SER A 181 28.85 6.99 44.91
N VAL A 182 28.25 8.17 44.97
CA VAL A 182 28.64 9.38 44.24
C VAL A 182 28.71 10.57 45.20
N ASP A 183 29.63 11.51 44.94
CA ASP A 183 29.75 12.74 45.72
C ASP A 183 28.67 13.74 45.31
N VAL A 184 27.70 14.06 46.17
CA VAL A 184 26.60 14.99 45.86
C VAL A 184 26.94 16.46 46.15
N ALA A 185 28.09 16.76 46.75
CA ALA A 185 28.47 18.15 47.06
C ALA A 185 28.53 19.07 45.83
N PRO A 186 29.06 18.64 44.66
CA PRO A 186 29.01 19.44 43.44
C PRO A 186 27.58 19.69 42.92
N LEU A 187 26.66 18.76 43.16
CA LEU A 187 25.26 18.92 42.74
C LEU A 187 24.54 19.96 43.61
N ALA A 188 24.75 19.90 44.93
CA ALA A 188 24.29 20.90 45.88
C ALA A 188 24.73 22.32 45.49
N GLN A 189 26.02 22.51 45.18
CA GLN A 189 26.55 23.79 44.73
C GLN A 189 25.88 24.29 43.44
N ARG A 190 25.64 23.39 42.46
CA ARG A 190 24.96 23.75 41.21
C ARG A 190 23.52 24.19 41.44
N PHE A 191 22.79 23.49 42.31
CA PHE A 191 21.41 23.86 42.64
C PHE A 191 21.36 25.21 43.37
N GLY A 192 22.26 25.43 44.34
CA GLY A 192 22.42 26.73 44.99
C GLY A 192 22.69 27.87 43.99
N GLY A 193 23.56 27.65 43.02
CA GLY A 193 23.86 28.64 41.97
C GLY A 193 22.67 28.97 41.07
N ILE A 194 21.81 27.99 40.75
CA ILE A 194 20.55 28.23 40.03
C ILE A 194 19.64 29.11 40.90
N ASP A 195 19.44 28.72 42.16
CA ASP A 195 18.58 29.44 43.09
C ASP A 195 19.03 30.90 43.30
N GLU A 196 20.33 31.14 43.43
CA GLU A 196 20.92 32.47 43.54
C GLU A 196 20.66 33.34 42.30
N GLY A 197 20.66 32.71 41.11
CA GLY A 197 20.36 33.37 39.83
C GLY A 197 18.89 33.70 39.60
N LEU A 198 17.97 33.06 40.33
CA LEU A 198 16.54 33.37 40.26
C LEU A 198 16.21 34.69 40.98
N SER A 199 15.23 35.43 40.46
CA SER A 199 14.67 36.57 41.19
C SER A 199 13.96 36.11 42.47
N VAL A 200 13.79 37.03 43.45
CA VAL A 200 13.09 36.71 44.71
C VAL A 200 11.69 36.14 44.45
N ALA A 201 10.94 36.73 43.51
CA ALA A 201 9.60 36.27 43.16
C ALA A 201 9.60 34.87 42.50
N GLU A 202 10.59 34.55 41.68
CA GLU A 202 10.72 33.21 41.08
C GLU A 202 11.10 32.17 42.13
N ARG A 203 12.04 32.51 43.02
CA ARG A 203 12.49 31.61 44.08
C ARG A 203 11.37 31.28 45.07
N GLU A 204 10.50 32.25 45.39
CA GLU A 204 9.35 32.03 46.28
C GLU A 204 8.21 31.23 45.64
N ARG A 205 8.00 31.36 44.32
CA ARG A 205 6.80 30.81 43.65
C ARG A 205 7.05 29.55 42.84
N PHE A 206 8.25 29.37 42.31
CA PHE A 206 8.53 28.41 41.24
C PHE A 206 9.72 27.48 41.53
N ARG A 207 10.38 27.64 42.68
CA ARG A 207 11.46 26.75 43.11
C ARG A 207 10.87 25.38 43.48
N PRO A 208 11.36 24.28 42.91
CA PRO A 208 10.88 22.94 43.27
C PRO A 208 11.26 22.60 44.71
N GLY A 209 10.40 21.85 45.42
CA GLY A 209 10.67 21.42 46.79
C GLY A 209 11.92 20.54 46.91
N GLU A 210 12.21 19.85 45.81
CA GLU A 210 13.29 18.92 45.54
C GLU A 210 14.65 19.63 45.43
N ALA A 211 14.70 20.94 45.18
CA ALA A 211 15.95 21.71 45.05
C ALA A 211 16.84 21.66 46.31
N ASN A 212 16.25 21.45 47.50
CA ASN A 212 17.02 21.33 48.74
C ASN A 212 17.46 19.88 49.05
N ILE A 213 17.12 18.90 48.22
CA ILE A 213 17.43 17.50 48.52
C ILE A 213 18.94 17.25 48.52
N PRO A 214 19.75 17.71 47.53
CA PRO A 214 21.20 17.48 47.55
C PRO A 214 21.89 18.00 48.82
N ASP A 215 21.54 19.20 49.28
CA ASP A 215 22.09 19.76 50.53
C ASP A 215 21.70 18.92 51.76
N ARG A 216 20.45 18.44 51.81
CA ARG A 216 19.96 17.60 52.92
C ARG A 216 20.60 16.21 52.95
N LEU A 217 21.08 15.73 51.81
CA LEU A 217 21.79 14.47 51.72
C LEU A 217 23.24 14.58 52.21
N ILE A 218 23.82 15.77 52.30
CA ILE A 218 25.14 15.96 52.88
C ILE A 218 25.00 15.88 54.40
N GLY A 219 25.72 14.95 55.02
CA GLY A 219 25.72 14.80 56.48
C GLY A 219 26.19 16.08 57.20
N PRO A 220 25.93 16.22 58.51
CA PRO A 220 26.45 17.36 59.26
C PRO A 220 27.98 17.40 59.18
N ALA A 221 28.53 18.61 59.03
CA ALA A 221 29.98 18.81 59.13
C ALA A 221 30.48 18.38 60.52
N GLU A 222 31.74 17.96 60.60
CA GLU A 222 32.37 17.52 61.84
C GLU A 222 32.27 18.58 62.96
N ALA A 223 32.38 19.86 62.61
CA ALA A 223 32.11 20.99 63.48
C ALA A 223 31.72 22.24 62.68
N THR A 224 31.07 23.21 63.34
CA THR A 224 30.70 24.53 62.78
C THR A 224 31.83 25.57 62.82
N GLY A 225 33.02 25.19 63.32
CA GLY A 225 34.18 26.06 63.44
C GLY A 225 35.50 25.29 63.44
N PRO A 226 36.66 25.99 63.57
CA PRO A 226 37.97 25.34 63.60
C PRO A 226 38.04 24.30 64.72
N VAL A 227 38.45 23.08 64.36
CA VAL A 227 38.56 21.96 65.30
C VAL A 227 39.93 22.01 65.95
N ASP A 228 39.96 22.03 67.28
CA ASP A 228 41.20 21.94 68.04
C ASP A 228 41.88 20.59 67.76
N THR A 229 43.16 20.63 67.39
CA THR A 229 43.96 19.43 67.13
C THR A 229 44.49 18.79 68.41
N GLY A 230 44.34 19.45 69.56
CA GLY A 230 44.95 19.05 70.83
C GLY A 230 46.44 19.37 70.93
N LEU A 231 47.01 20.02 69.91
CA LEU A 231 48.38 20.50 69.87
C LEU A 231 48.40 22.00 70.14
N LEU A 232 49.35 22.45 70.96
CA LEU A 232 49.60 23.87 71.19
C LEU A 232 50.75 24.34 70.30
N ASP A 233 50.66 25.56 69.78
CA ASP A 233 51.75 26.20 69.07
C ASP A 233 52.86 26.69 70.03
N ALA A 234 53.94 27.25 69.48
CA ALA A 234 55.07 27.76 70.27
C ALA A 234 54.69 28.94 71.21
N SER A 235 53.52 29.54 71.03
CA SER A 235 52.97 30.60 71.88
C SER A 235 51.95 30.10 72.91
N GLY A 236 51.71 28.78 72.98
CA GLY A 236 50.75 28.15 73.88
C GLY A 236 49.29 28.26 73.42
N ARG A 237 49.04 28.64 72.16
CA ARG A 237 47.69 28.72 71.58
C ARG A 237 47.32 27.40 70.88
N PRO A 238 46.04 26.97 70.91
CA PRO A 238 45.62 25.76 70.22
C PRO A 238 45.80 25.87 68.71
N ILE A 239 46.48 24.89 68.11
CA ILE A 239 46.52 24.72 66.67
C ILE A 239 45.19 24.14 66.24
N THR A 240 44.47 24.87 65.40
CA THR A 240 43.18 24.42 64.87
C THR A 240 43.34 23.92 63.45
N ARG A 241 42.52 22.94 63.08
CA ARG A 241 42.33 22.51 61.69
C ARG A 241 40.95 22.88 61.20
N ALA A 242 40.79 22.96 59.88
CA ALA A 242 39.46 23.06 59.30
C ALA A 242 38.64 21.80 59.63
N PRO A 243 37.34 21.94 59.97
CA PRO A 243 36.45 20.80 60.17
C PRO A 243 36.36 19.97 58.89
N ALA A 244 36.29 18.64 59.03
CA ALA A 244 36.02 17.79 57.88
C ALA A 244 34.62 18.12 57.32
N PRO A 245 34.47 18.23 55.99
CA PRO A 245 33.17 18.41 55.38
C PRO A 245 32.27 17.22 55.73
N GLY A 246 30.96 17.47 55.77
CA GLY A 246 29.97 16.43 56.00
C GLY A 246 30.06 15.31 54.97
N ASN A 247 29.61 14.10 55.33
CA ASN A 247 29.62 12.98 54.39
C ASN A 247 28.68 13.28 53.21
N SER A 248 29.28 13.53 52.04
CA SER A 248 28.58 13.81 50.78
C SER A 248 28.48 12.59 49.86
N GLN A 249 28.97 11.42 50.28
CA GLN A 249 28.88 10.19 49.50
C GLN A 249 27.50 9.56 49.68
N GLN A 250 26.73 9.54 48.59
CA GLN A 250 25.37 9.02 48.57
C GLN A 250 25.20 7.97 47.48
N PRO A 251 24.32 6.99 47.64
CA PRO A 251 24.09 6.02 46.58
C PRO A 251 23.46 6.71 45.38
N ILE A 252 23.91 6.37 44.17
CA ILE A 252 23.49 6.99 42.92
C ILE A 252 21.97 6.98 42.72
N ARG A 253 21.28 5.99 43.31
CA ARG A 253 19.81 5.91 43.34
C ARG A 253 19.12 7.14 43.94
N GLU A 254 19.75 7.84 44.89
CA GLU A 254 19.17 9.06 45.47
C GLU A 254 19.18 10.19 44.44
N VAL A 255 20.26 10.30 43.66
CA VAL A 255 20.39 11.29 42.60
C VAL A 255 19.45 10.97 41.43
N THR A 256 19.34 9.70 41.03
CA THR A 256 18.41 9.32 39.96
C THR A 256 16.95 9.37 40.41
N GLY A 257 16.66 9.08 41.68
CA GLY A 257 15.34 9.29 42.28
C GLY A 257 14.94 10.78 42.28
N LEU A 258 15.87 11.66 42.67
CA LEU A 258 15.71 13.11 42.58
C LEU A 258 15.42 13.56 41.14
N ARG A 259 16.15 13.03 40.17
CA ARG A 259 15.92 13.30 38.74
C ARG A 259 14.51 12.92 38.31
N SER A 260 14.04 11.72 38.70
CA SER A 260 12.69 11.25 38.40
C SER A 260 11.64 12.17 39.02
N ALA A 261 11.79 12.55 40.29
CA ALA A 261 10.88 13.48 40.97
C ALA A 261 10.80 14.83 40.26
N LEU A 262 11.95 15.45 39.94
CA LEU A 262 11.99 16.72 39.20
C LEU A 262 11.38 16.60 37.80
N THR A 263 11.59 15.49 37.10
CA THR A 263 11.02 15.27 35.76
C THR A 263 9.49 15.13 35.82
N ASP A 264 8.99 14.42 36.84
CA ASP A 264 7.55 14.26 37.06
C ASP A 264 6.90 15.59 37.47
N GLU A 265 7.56 16.37 38.32
CA GLU A 265 7.11 17.71 38.69
C GLU A 265 7.10 18.68 37.50
N ALA A 266 8.14 18.63 36.65
CA ALA A 266 8.16 19.40 35.39
C ALA A 266 7.01 18.99 34.46
N ARG A 267 6.66 17.70 34.40
CA ARG A 267 5.49 17.22 33.63
C ARG A 267 4.19 17.74 34.25
N ALA A 268 4.06 17.67 35.56
CA ALA A 268 2.90 18.19 36.29
C ALA A 268 2.72 19.69 36.06
N ALA A 269 3.78 20.48 36.16
CA ALA A 269 3.77 21.93 35.89
C ALA A 269 3.32 22.26 34.46
N ARG A 270 3.79 21.50 33.45
CA ARG A 270 3.33 21.65 32.06
C ARG A 270 1.85 21.29 31.90
N SER A 271 1.40 20.19 32.50
CA SER A 271 -0.02 19.79 32.47
C SER A 271 -0.93 20.82 33.16
N ALA A 272 -0.42 21.50 34.19
CA ALA A 272 -1.10 22.57 34.90
C ALA A 272 -0.96 23.95 34.22
N ASN A 273 -0.39 24.03 33.01
CA ASN A 273 -0.16 25.26 32.25
C ASN A 273 0.68 26.32 32.99
N ARG A 274 1.76 25.90 33.65
CA ARG A 274 2.70 26.76 34.39
C ARG A 274 4.09 26.76 33.73
N PRO A 275 4.26 27.46 32.59
CA PRO A 275 5.49 27.38 31.81
C PRO A 275 6.72 27.98 32.52
N ALA A 276 6.53 28.99 33.37
CA ALA A 276 7.63 29.59 34.14
C ALA A 276 8.19 28.62 35.19
N GLU A 277 7.30 27.90 35.88
CA GLU A 277 7.65 26.85 36.84
C GLU A 277 8.34 25.68 36.14
N ALA A 278 7.75 25.16 35.07
CA ALA A 278 8.36 24.10 34.27
C ALA A 278 9.77 24.46 33.77
N ARG A 279 9.98 25.71 33.31
CA ARG A 279 11.32 26.19 32.89
C ARG A 279 12.33 26.14 34.03
N ILE A 280 11.96 26.56 35.24
CA ILE A 280 12.88 26.56 36.40
C ILE A 280 13.19 25.13 36.85
N ILE A 281 12.20 24.25 36.85
CA ILE A 281 12.42 22.82 37.14
C ILE A 281 13.35 22.21 36.07
N ASP A 282 13.15 22.52 34.79
CA ASP A 282 14.00 22.05 33.70
C ASP A 282 15.47 22.51 33.83
N GLN A 283 15.71 23.70 34.40
CA GLN A 283 17.07 24.16 34.71
C GLN A 283 17.75 23.24 35.75
N HIS A 284 17.01 22.81 36.78
CA HIS A 284 17.50 21.86 37.78
C HIS A 284 17.73 20.46 37.20
N VAL A 285 16.82 19.98 36.35
CA VAL A 285 16.98 18.70 35.63
C VAL A 285 18.24 18.74 34.76
N THR A 286 18.47 19.84 34.03
CA THR A 286 19.65 20.01 33.18
C THR A 286 20.94 19.99 34.00
N ALA A 287 20.98 20.74 35.11
CA ALA A 287 22.16 20.76 35.97
C ALA A 287 22.45 19.39 36.63
N LEU A 288 21.40 18.63 36.93
CA LEU A 288 21.53 17.26 37.43
C LEU A 288 22.05 16.31 36.33
N ASP A 289 21.55 16.42 35.10
CA ASP A 289 22.05 15.63 33.96
C ASP A 289 23.53 15.94 33.68
N ASP A 290 23.94 17.22 33.71
CA ASP A 290 25.33 17.63 33.54
C ASP A 290 26.25 17.10 34.66
N TYR A 291 25.71 17.00 35.89
CA TYR A 291 26.43 16.40 37.01
C TYR A 291 26.60 14.89 36.81
N LEU A 292 25.54 14.18 36.41
CA LEU A 292 25.57 12.73 36.21
C LEU A 292 26.58 12.33 35.12
N ASP A 293 26.79 13.15 34.10
CA ASP A 293 27.79 12.88 33.05
C ASP A 293 29.23 12.76 33.57
N GLY A 294 29.54 13.45 34.68
CA GLY A 294 30.83 13.33 35.36
C GLY A 294 30.82 12.36 36.54
N ALA A 295 29.69 12.23 37.23
CA ALA A 295 29.59 11.54 38.51
C ALA A 295 29.26 10.04 38.41
N VAL A 296 28.70 9.58 37.28
CA VAL A 296 28.36 8.15 37.09
C VAL A 296 29.64 7.29 37.14
N PRO A 297 29.71 6.30 38.05
CA PRO A 297 30.86 5.38 38.14
C PRO A 297 31.12 4.64 36.84
N GLU A 298 32.39 4.34 36.53
CA GLU A 298 32.79 3.70 35.26
C GLU A 298 32.01 2.41 34.96
N GLY A 299 31.76 1.58 35.98
CA GLY A 299 30.99 0.34 35.84
C GLY A 299 29.52 0.49 35.44
N LEU A 300 28.94 1.70 35.58
CA LEU A 300 27.54 2.00 35.23
C LEU A 300 27.40 2.89 34.00
N ARG A 301 28.51 3.44 33.50
CA ARG A 301 28.53 4.44 32.43
C ARG A 301 27.85 3.94 31.16
N GLY A 302 28.15 2.71 30.74
CA GLY A 302 27.50 2.10 29.57
C GLY A 302 25.99 1.89 29.73
N GLN A 303 25.51 1.56 30.94
CA GLN A 303 24.07 1.42 31.22
C GLN A 303 23.38 2.78 31.19
N TYR A 304 24.00 3.79 31.79
CA TYR A 304 23.51 5.16 31.77
C TYR A 304 23.45 5.75 30.35
N ASP A 305 24.48 5.54 29.53
CA ASP A 305 24.52 5.96 28.13
C ASP A 305 23.42 5.28 27.30
N THR A 306 23.20 3.99 27.52
CA THR A 306 22.11 3.23 26.89
C THR A 306 20.74 3.80 27.28
N ALA A 307 20.54 4.11 28.56
CA ALA A 307 19.30 4.70 29.05
C ALA A 307 19.04 6.11 28.48
N ARG A 308 20.09 6.95 28.38
CA ARG A 308 20.00 8.25 27.71
C ARG A 308 19.68 8.10 26.22
N ALA A 309 20.31 7.16 25.53
CA ALA A 309 20.02 6.87 24.14
C ALA A 309 18.56 6.46 23.93
N ALA A 310 18.02 5.58 24.79
CA ALA A 310 16.62 5.19 24.77
C ALA A 310 15.69 6.40 24.98
N ARG A 311 15.98 7.29 25.93
CA ARG A 311 15.17 8.50 26.17
C ARG A 311 15.19 9.45 24.98
N ARG A 312 16.35 9.63 24.33
CA ARG A 312 16.49 10.43 23.12
C ARG A 312 15.70 9.83 21.96
N ASP A 313 15.75 8.51 21.78
CA ASP A 313 14.96 7.81 20.76
C ASP A 313 13.46 8.05 20.93
N VAL A 314 12.93 7.96 22.17
CA VAL A 314 11.53 8.30 22.45
C VAL A 314 11.22 9.76 22.11
N ALA A 315 12.10 10.69 22.49
CA ALA A 315 11.91 12.11 22.17
C ALA A 315 11.83 12.33 20.65
N ASP A 316 12.72 11.68 19.90
CA ASP A 316 12.81 11.79 18.45
C ASP A 316 11.57 11.23 17.75
N ARG A 317 11.06 10.10 18.25
CA ARG A 317 9.91 9.37 17.68
C ARG A 317 8.55 9.91 18.08
N PHE A 318 8.40 10.55 19.25
CA PHE A 318 7.08 10.92 19.79
C PHE A 318 6.95 12.37 20.26
N GLU A 319 8.04 13.12 20.46
CA GLU A 319 7.97 14.44 21.11
C GLU A 319 8.45 15.59 20.23
N ARG A 320 9.15 15.31 19.12
CA ARG A 320 9.64 16.35 18.21
C ARG A 320 8.48 17.12 17.53
N PRO A 321 8.42 18.46 17.60
CA PRO A 321 7.31 19.23 17.05
C PRO A 321 7.06 19.04 15.55
N GLN A 322 8.09 18.65 14.79
CA GLN A 322 8.03 18.51 13.34
C GLN A 322 7.34 17.19 12.91
N ASN A 323 7.20 16.25 13.84
CA ASN A 323 6.69 14.92 13.62
C ASN A 323 5.15 14.88 13.73
N ALA A 324 4.50 14.18 12.80
CA ALA A 324 3.05 14.04 12.80
C ALA A 324 2.50 13.30 14.03
N VAL A 325 3.19 12.26 14.51
CA VAL A 325 2.84 11.53 15.73
C VAL A 325 2.84 12.46 16.93
N ALA A 326 3.90 13.27 17.10
CA ALA A 326 4.00 14.24 18.18
C ALA A 326 2.89 15.30 18.12
N GLN A 327 2.50 15.73 16.92
CA GLN A 327 1.40 16.69 16.75
C GLN A 327 0.03 16.09 17.07
N VAL A 328 -0.20 14.82 16.76
CA VAL A 328 -1.45 14.10 17.04
C VAL A 328 -1.60 13.79 18.53
N LEU A 329 -0.49 13.45 19.21
CA LEU A 329 -0.47 13.18 20.64
C LEU A 329 -0.33 14.45 21.49
N GLY A 330 0.10 15.56 20.90
CA GLY A 330 0.30 16.81 21.61
C GLY A 330 -1.02 17.41 22.11
N GLU A 331 -1.01 17.85 23.36
CA GLU A 331 -2.15 18.51 24.01
C GLU A 331 -1.83 19.98 24.35
N ARG A 332 -2.86 20.82 24.39
CA ARG A 332 -2.85 22.15 24.99
C ARG A 332 -4.02 22.26 25.95
N GLN A 333 -3.71 22.57 27.21
CA GLN A 333 -4.73 22.74 28.26
C GLN A 333 -5.63 21.49 28.44
N GLY A 334 -5.06 20.29 28.30
CA GLY A 334 -5.77 19.00 28.43
C GLY A 334 -6.64 18.62 27.21
N VAL A 335 -6.50 19.34 26.09
CA VAL A 335 -7.20 19.04 24.84
C VAL A 335 -6.17 18.76 23.74
N TYR A 336 -6.39 17.71 22.95
CA TYR A 336 -5.53 17.41 21.81
C TYR A 336 -5.48 18.55 20.80
N ASN A 337 -4.29 18.86 20.30
CA ASN A 337 -4.08 19.91 19.29
C ASN A 337 -4.78 19.59 17.97
N VAL A 338 -4.88 18.31 17.63
CA VAL A 338 -5.55 17.80 16.43
C VAL A 338 -6.80 17.05 16.89
N PRO A 339 -8.02 17.46 16.47
CA PRO A 339 -9.24 16.72 16.78
C PRO A 339 -9.19 15.34 16.11
N ASP A 340 -9.90 14.35 16.65
CA ASP A 340 -9.89 12.98 16.12
C ASP A 340 -10.21 12.91 14.62
N SER A 341 -11.23 13.64 14.16
CA SER A 341 -11.59 13.69 12.74
C SER A 341 -10.46 14.19 11.82
N GLY A 342 -9.47 14.91 12.35
CA GLY A 342 -8.28 15.38 11.63
C GLY A 342 -7.07 14.45 11.68
N VAL A 343 -7.11 13.37 12.49
CA VAL A 343 -5.96 12.46 12.67
C VAL A 343 -5.78 11.54 11.47
N ALA A 344 -6.81 10.76 11.11
CA ALA A 344 -6.71 9.80 10.00
C ALA A 344 -6.37 10.45 8.63
N PRO A 345 -6.99 11.58 8.24
CA PRO A 345 -6.64 12.26 6.97
C PRO A 345 -5.18 12.70 6.89
N ARG A 346 -4.53 12.96 8.03
CA ARG A 346 -3.13 13.39 8.08
C ARG A 346 -2.17 12.30 7.63
N PHE A 347 -2.50 11.04 7.91
CA PHE A 347 -1.70 9.88 7.52
C PHE A 347 -2.15 9.27 6.19
N ALA A 348 -3.38 9.55 5.76
CA ALA A 348 -3.94 9.07 4.49
C ALA A 348 -3.67 10.03 3.30
N GLN A 349 -2.43 10.51 3.16
CA GLN A 349 -2.03 11.44 2.09
C GLN A 349 -1.53 10.72 0.83
N SER A 350 -1.51 11.46 -0.29
CA SER A 350 -0.94 11.01 -1.57
C SER A 350 0.59 10.97 -1.55
N GLU A 351 1.18 10.37 -2.60
CA GLU A 351 2.63 10.31 -2.78
C GLU A 351 3.30 11.70 -2.80
N GLU A 352 2.61 12.71 -3.33
CA GLU A 352 3.07 14.11 -3.37
C GLU A 352 2.92 14.84 -2.02
N GLY A 353 2.24 14.22 -1.06
CA GLY A 353 2.04 14.74 0.29
C GLY A 353 3.14 14.32 1.26
N ARG A 354 2.79 14.26 2.55
CA ARG A 354 3.70 13.86 3.63
C ARG A 354 3.73 12.35 3.82
N LEU A 355 4.27 11.61 2.85
CA LEU A 355 4.50 10.16 2.95
C LEU A 355 5.31 9.75 4.19
N SER A 356 6.20 10.64 4.66
CA SER A 356 6.95 10.46 5.91
C SER A 356 6.03 10.19 7.10
N ASP A 357 4.88 10.86 7.15
CA ASP A 357 3.93 10.77 8.26
C ASP A 357 3.28 9.37 8.28
N LEU A 358 2.88 8.85 7.10
CA LEU A 358 2.36 7.49 6.96
C LEU A 358 3.40 6.44 7.35
N ARG A 359 4.64 6.55 6.82
CA ARG A 359 5.71 5.60 7.14
C ARG A 359 6.02 5.59 8.62
N GLN A 360 6.00 6.75 9.24
CA GLN A 360 6.18 6.88 10.67
C GLN A 360 5.03 6.23 11.45
N LEU A 361 3.77 6.50 11.10
CA LEU A 361 2.62 5.82 11.71
C LEU A 361 2.75 4.30 11.60
N MET A 362 3.11 3.78 10.43
CA MET A 362 3.25 2.34 10.22
C MET A 362 4.43 1.73 10.98
N SER A 363 5.53 2.47 11.13
CA SER A 363 6.66 2.06 11.96
C SER A 363 6.31 2.00 13.45
N GLU A 364 5.54 2.98 13.94
CA GLU A 364 5.24 3.10 15.38
C GLU A 364 4.03 2.28 15.81
N ALA A 365 2.97 2.26 15.01
CA ALA A 365 1.68 1.66 15.37
C ALA A 365 1.09 0.76 14.27
N GLY A 366 1.82 0.48 13.19
CA GLY A 366 1.33 -0.40 12.11
C GLY A 366 1.12 -1.86 12.53
N GLY A 367 1.68 -2.29 13.67
CA GLY A 367 1.39 -3.58 14.28
C GLY A 367 0.05 -3.62 15.04
N ASP A 368 -0.57 -2.47 15.32
CA ASP A 368 -1.84 -2.41 16.04
C ASP A 368 -3.01 -2.77 15.12
N ALA A 369 -3.91 -3.63 15.61
CA ALA A 369 -5.05 -4.13 14.86
C ALA A 369 -6.03 -3.02 14.42
N ARG A 370 -5.99 -1.84 15.06
CA ARG A 370 -6.91 -0.72 14.79
C ARG A 370 -6.45 0.20 13.65
N VAL A 371 -5.14 0.30 13.41
CA VAL A 371 -4.57 1.30 12.50
C VAL A 371 -4.91 1.03 11.04
N ARG A 372 -4.70 -0.20 10.55
CA ARG A 372 -5.00 -0.54 9.15
C ARG A 372 -6.49 -0.41 8.82
N PRO A 373 -7.44 -0.90 9.64
CA PRO A 373 -8.86 -0.65 9.42
C PRO A 373 -9.23 0.83 9.38
N ALA A 374 -8.72 1.66 10.30
CA ALA A 374 -8.97 3.09 10.31
C ALA A 374 -8.42 3.80 9.05
N LEU A 375 -7.23 3.43 8.58
CA LEU A 375 -6.65 3.96 7.34
C LEU A 375 -7.43 3.50 6.11
N ARG A 376 -7.84 2.23 6.04
CA ARG A 376 -8.71 1.70 4.97
C ARG A 376 -10.02 2.47 4.92
N ASP A 377 -10.68 2.66 6.06
CA ASP A 377 -11.95 3.35 6.13
C ASP A 377 -11.80 4.84 5.76
N GLN A 378 -10.70 5.50 6.13
CA GLN A 378 -10.40 6.87 5.70
C GLN A 378 -10.18 6.95 4.18
N PHE A 379 -9.49 5.97 3.60
CA PHE A 379 -9.24 5.92 2.16
C PHE A 379 -10.55 5.72 1.37
N LEU A 380 -11.43 4.82 1.85
CA LEU A 380 -12.77 4.61 1.29
C LEU A 380 -13.64 5.88 1.41
N ALA A 381 -13.58 6.58 2.56
CA ALA A 381 -14.25 7.86 2.74
C ALA A 381 -13.77 8.90 1.70
N ASN A 382 -12.45 9.03 1.49
CA ASN A 382 -11.89 9.94 0.49
C ASN A 382 -12.36 9.62 -0.94
N ILE A 383 -12.49 8.33 -1.28
CA ILE A 383 -12.98 7.87 -2.58
C ILE A 383 -14.45 8.23 -2.77
N ARG A 384 -15.26 8.00 -1.72
CA ARG A 384 -16.69 8.31 -1.72
C ARG A 384 -16.94 9.81 -1.84
N ASP A 385 -16.26 10.63 -1.03
CA ASP A 385 -16.42 12.09 -1.02
C ASP A 385 -16.07 12.73 -2.38
N ARG A 386 -15.18 12.08 -3.14
CA ARG A 386 -14.76 12.52 -4.48
C ARG A 386 -15.59 11.90 -5.62
N GLY A 387 -16.51 10.98 -5.31
CA GLY A 387 -17.30 10.26 -6.32
C GLY A 387 -16.45 9.49 -7.31
N LEU A 388 -15.35 8.87 -6.86
CA LEU A 388 -14.39 8.21 -7.77
C LEU A 388 -14.86 6.84 -8.25
N LEU A 389 -15.77 6.17 -7.52
CA LEU A 389 -16.29 4.85 -7.91
C LEU A 389 -17.05 4.88 -9.25
N ASP A 390 -17.67 6.02 -9.58
CA ASP A 390 -18.38 6.23 -10.85
C ASP A 390 -17.46 6.76 -11.95
N ARG A 391 -16.17 7.00 -11.64
CA ARG A 391 -15.18 7.64 -12.53
C ARG A 391 -13.89 6.81 -12.59
N PRO A 392 -13.90 5.69 -13.31
CA PRO A 392 -12.89 4.66 -13.16
C PRO A 392 -11.49 5.09 -13.66
N ASP A 393 -11.39 5.96 -14.67
CA ASP A 393 -10.10 6.51 -15.09
C ASP A 393 -9.51 7.46 -14.04
N GLN A 394 -10.37 8.23 -13.35
CA GLN A 394 -9.95 9.10 -12.24
C GLN A 394 -9.62 8.28 -10.99
N LEU A 395 -10.34 7.18 -10.75
CA LEU A 395 -10.05 6.22 -9.69
C LEU A 395 -8.67 5.62 -9.88
N ASN A 396 -8.33 5.10 -11.06
CA ASN A 396 -7.02 4.52 -11.33
C ASN A 396 -5.89 5.53 -11.06
N GLY A 397 -5.99 6.75 -11.58
CA GLY A 397 -5.00 7.80 -11.28
C GLY A 397 -4.97 8.22 -9.81
N TYR A 398 -6.08 8.08 -9.07
CA TYR A 398 -6.11 8.29 -7.63
C TYR A 398 -5.41 7.16 -6.86
N LEU A 399 -5.64 5.90 -7.24
CA LEU A 399 -4.99 4.72 -6.66
C LEU A 399 -3.47 4.77 -6.87
N ASP A 400 -3.02 5.15 -8.07
CA ASP A 400 -1.58 5.25 -8.37
C ASP A 400 -0.90 6.34 -7.53
N ARG A 401 -1.57 7.47 -7.30
CA ARG A 401 -1.08 8.53 -6.39
C ARG A 401 -1.12 8.16 -4.91
N HIS A 402 -1.64 6.99 -4.54
CA HIS A 402 -1.66 6.50 -3.15
C HIS A 402 -1.11 5.06 -3.08
N ALA A 403 -0.23 4.68 -4.00
CA ALA A 403 0.32 3.34 -4.08
C ALA A 403 0.98 2.90 -2.76
N THR A 404 1.79 3.75 -2.14
CA THR A 404 2.46 3.46 -0.86
C THR A 404 1.45 3.21 0.27
N LEU A 405 0.33 3.94 0.27
CA LEU A 405 -0.75 3.70 1.25
C LEU A 405 -1.47 2.38 0.99
N LEU A 406 -1.75 2.08 -0.28
CA LEU A 406 -2.39 0.82 -0.68
C LEU A 406 -1.51 -0.39 -0.38
N ASP A 407 -0.19 -0.27 -0.47
CA ASP A 407 0.75 -1.34 -0.08
C ASP A 407 0.63 -1.71 1.41
N GLN A 408 0.17 -0.78 2.25
CA GLN A 408 -0.09 -1.05 3.67
C GLN A 408 -1.46 -1.72 3.92
N LEU A 409 -2.32 -1.77 2.90
CA LEU A 409 -3.73 -2.21 2.95
C LEU A 409 -3.95 -3.38 1.97
N PRO A 410 -3.55 -4.60 2.34
CA PRO A 410 -3.57 -5.74 1.42
C PRO A 410 -4.97 -6.02 0.88
N GLY A 411 -5.06 -6.29 -0.43
CA GLY A 411 -6.30 -6.60 -1.14
C GLY A 411 -7.19 -5.40 -1.48
N LEU A 412 -6.97 -4.22 -0.89
CA LEU A 412 -7.85 -3.07 -1.09
C LEU A 412 -7.82 -2.54 -2.54
N ARG A 413 -6.65 -2.58 -3.19
CA ARG A 413 -6.51 -2.17 -4.60
C ARG A 413 -7.34 -3.06 -5.53
N ASP A 414 -7.31 -4.36 -5.32
CA ASP A 414 -8.07 -5.32 -6.12
C ASP A 414 -9.57 -5.18 -5.87
N GLU A 415 -9.99 -4.97 -4.63
CA GLU A 415 -11.39 -4.72 -4.28
C GLU A 415 -11.93 -3.44 -4.94
N LEU A 416 -11.15 -2.36 -4.95
CA LEU A 416 -11.53 -1.07 -5.54
C LEU A 416 -11.58 -1.12 -7.07
N THR A 417 -10.62 -1.80 -7.71
CA THR A 417 -10.60 -1.99 -9.16
C THR A 417 -11.76 -2.89 -9.62
N ALA A 418 -12.06 -3.96 -8.89
CA ALA A 418 -13.21 -4.81 -9.14
C ALA A 418 -14.55 -4.04 -8.97
N GLY A 419 -14.68 -3.26 -7.89
CA GLY A 419 -15.88 -2.44 -7.66
C GLY A 419 -16.08 -1.36 -8.74
N GLY A 420 -15.00 -0.70 -9.17
CA GLY A 420 -15.05 0.29 -10.26
C GLY A 420 -15.26 -0.30 -11.65
N ALA A 421 -15.00 -1.60 -11.85
CA ALA A 421 -15.37 -2.32 -13.06
C ALA A 421 -16.85 -2.74 -13.03
N ALA A 422 -17.33 -3.21 -11.88
CA ALA A 422 -18.72 -3.57 -11.66
C ALA A 422 -19.69 -2.39 -11.83
N SER A 423 -19.26 -1.15 -11.49
CA SER A 423 -20.09 0.04 -11.70
C SER A 423 -20.26 0.46 -13.17
N ARG A 424 -19.48 -0.10 -14.11
CA ARG A 424 -19.63 0.14 -15.55
C ARG A 424 -20.55 -0.87 -16.25
N ALA A 425 -20.67 -2.07 -15.68
CA ALA A 425 -21.40 -3.20 -16.25
C ALA A 425 -22.90 -3.03 -16.00
#